data_AF-A0A7C9CKL1-F1
#
_entry.id   AF-A0A7C9CKL1-F1
#
_cell.length_a   1.000
_cell.length_b   1.000
_cell.length_c   1.000
_cell.angle_alpha   90.00
_cell.angle_beta   90.00
_cell.angle_gamma   90.00
#
_symmetry.space_group_name_H-M   'P 1'
#
loop_
_entity.id
_entity.type
_entity.pdbx_description
1 polymer ?
#
loop_
_entity_poly.entity_id
_entity_poly.type
_entity_poly.pdbx_seq_one_letter_code
_entity_poly.pdbx_strand_id
1 'polypeptide(L)'
;MVESNQSHVAAIPHPGRGHINPLLNLCETMAQKNPNNLKITVIVTEEWLGLLRRFSSDESPTPPNMRFATIPNVLPAEKGRRADMLGFFKAVMTKIAQPVE
;
A
#
# COMPACT_ATOMS: atom_id res chain seq x y z
N MET A 1 -16.51 -30.74 -5.41
CA MET A 1 -15.53 -29.88 -4.73
C MET A 1 -15.74 -28.49 -5.28
N VAL A 2 -16.30 -27.57 -4.50
CA VAL A 2 -16.48 -26.18 -4.95
C VAL A 2 -15.10 -25.53 -4.87
N GLU A 3 -14.55 -25.09 -5.99
CA GLU A 3 -13.34 -24.26 -6.00
C GLU A 3 -13.63 -23.01 -5.17
N SER A 4 -12.95 -22.85 -4.04
CA SER A 4 -13.00 -21.59 -3.30
C SER A 4 -12.26 -20.55 -4.14
N ASN A 5 -13.01 -19.72 -4.86
CA ASN A 5 -12.42 -18.70 -5.70
C ASN A 5 -11.73 -17.67 -4.79
N GLN A 6 -10.41 -17.78 -4.66
CA GLN A 6 -9.62 -16.95 -3.75
C GLN A 6 -9.42 -15.58 -4.39
N SER A 7 -10.10 -14.56 -3.85
CA SER A 7 -10.00 -13.19 -4.34
C SER A 7 -8.63 -12.60 -3.99
N HIS A 8 -8.04 -11.85 -4.91
CA HIS A 8 -6.80 -11.12 -4.68
C HIS A 8 -7.02 -9.63 -4.94
N VAL A 9 -6.76 -8.80 -3.93
CA VAL A 9 -6.83 -7.34 -4.00
C VAL A 9 -5.43 -6.76 -4.08
N ALA A 10 -5.20 -5.92 -5.10
CA ALA A 10 -4.08 -4.99 -5.15
C ALA A 10 -4.54 -3.64 -4.59
N ALA A 11 -3.90 -3.17 -3.52
CA ALA A 11 -4.20 -1.89 -2.87
C ALA A 11 -3.08 -0.90 -3.14
N ILE A 12 -3.37 0.18 -3.86
CA ILE A 12 -2.41 1.19 -4.28
C ILE A 12 -2.82 2.54 -3.63
N PRO A 13 -2.34 2.85 -2.42
CA PRO A 13 -2.69 4.11 -1.76
C PRO A 13 -2.09 5.31 -2.48
N HIS A 14 -2.81 6.44 -2.44
CA HIS A 14 -2.19 7.72 -2.74
C HIS A 14 -1.06 8.00 -1.73
N PRO A 15 0.14 8.36 -2.18
CA PRO A 15 1.28 8.68 -1.32
C PRO A 15 0.97 9.81 -0.32
N GLY A 16 1.14 9.51 0.97
CA GLY A 16 0.87 10.44 2.07
C GLY A 16 0.24 9.74 3.26
N ARG A 17 0.70 10.05 4.48
CA ARG A 17 0.22 9.39 5.72
C ARG A 17 -1.31 9.44 5.88
N GLY A 18 -1.94 10.54 5.49
CA GLY A 18 -3.40 10.72 5.54
C GLY A 18 -4.20 9.79 4.63
N HIS A 19 -3.58 9.19 3.60
CA HIS A 19 -4.21 8.23 2.69
C HIS A 19 -3.72 6.80 2.93
N ILE A 20 -2.43 6.63 3.22
CA ILE A 20 -1.82 5.34 3.48
C ILE A 20 -2.37 4.70 4.76
N ASN A 21 -2.40 5.44 5.88
CA ASN A 21 -2.82 4.85 7.15
C ASN A 21 -4.28 4.33 7.13
N PRO A 22 -5.27 5.08 6.61
CA PRO A 22 -6.63 4.57 6.51
C PRO A 22 -6.77 3.35 5.59
N LEU A 23 -6.08 3.35 4.44
CA LEU A 23 -6.13 2.19 3.53
C LEU A 23 -5.49 0.96 4.16
N LEU A 24 -4.38 1.11 4.88
CA LEU A 24 -3.75 0.01 5.60
C LEU A 24 -4.66 -0.56 6.69
N ASN A 25 -5.34 0.30 7.46
CA ASN A 25 -6.31 -0.14 8.46
C ASN A 25 -7.50 -0.90 7.82
N LEU A 26 -7.97 -0.44 6.66
CA LEU A 26 -9.00 -1.13 5.88
C LEU A 26 -8.50 -2.50 5.40
N CYS A 27 -7.32 -2.56 4.80
CA CYS A 27 -6.70 -3.82 4.35
C CYS A 27 -6.53 -4.82 5.49
N GLU A 28 -6.02 -4.38 6.64
CA GLU A 28 -5.84 -5.21 7.83
C GLU A 28 -7.20 -5.76 8.33
N THR A 29 -8.21 -4.91 8.43
CA THR A 29 -9.57 -5.32 8.81
C THR A 29 -10.16 -6.33 7.83
N MET A 30 -9.98 -6.12 6.52
CA MET A 30 -10.47 -7.03 5.48
C MET A 30 -9.74 -8.37 5.52
N ALA A 31 -8.42 -8.36 5.72
CA ALA A 31 -7.59 -9.54 5.84
C ALA A 31 -8.02 -10.40 7.04
N GLN A 32 -8.24 -9.77 8.20
CA GLN A 32 -8.71 -10.44 9.43
C GLN A 32 -10.11 -11.04 9.28
N LYS A 33 -11.02 -10.36 8.55
CA LYS A 33 -12.38 -10.87 8.31
C LYS A 33 -12.46 -12.01 7.30
N ASN A 34 -11.45 -12.15 6.43
CA ASN A 34 -11.46 -13.12 5.32
C ASN A 34 -10.14 -13.89 5.21
N PRO A 35 -9.69 -14.57 6.28
CA PRO A 35 -8.32 -15.11 6.37
C PRO A 35 -7.99 -16.14 5.27
N ASN A 36 -8.98 -16.91 4.82
CA ASN A 36 -8.78 -18.01 3.86
C ASN A 36 -9.16 -17.64 2.42
N ASN A 37 -10.01 -16.63 2.22
CA ASN A 37 -10.66 -16.36 0.93
C ASN A 37 -10.16 -15.07 0.27
N LEU A 38 -9.35 -14.26 0.96
CA LEU A 38 -8.86 -12.98 0.47
C LEU A 38 -7.35 -12.86 0.66
N LYS A 39 -6.64 -12.58 -0.43
CA LYS A 39 -5.24 -12.16 -0.45
C LYS A 39 -5.17 -10.66 -0.70
N ILE A 40 -4.31 -9.95 0.02
CA ILE A 40 -4.10 -8.51 -0.16
C ILE A 40 -2.63 -8.24 -0.44
N THR A 41 -2.34 -7.47 -1.48
CA THR A 41 -1.01 -6.91 -1.73
C THR A 41 -1.11 -5.40 -1.73
N VAL A 42 -0.44 -4.76 -0.77
CA VAL A 42 -0.35 -3.31 -0.71
C VAL A 42 0.91 -2.87 -1.46
N ILE A 43 0.74 -2.06 -2.49
CA ILE A 43 1.83 -1.58 -3.35
C ILE A 43 2.14 -0.13 -2.97
N VAL A 44 3.36 0.12 -2.51
CA VAL A 44 3.84 1.45 -2.14
C VAL A 44 5.16 1.75 -2.85
N THR A 45 5.71 2.96 -2.73
CA THR A 45 7.10 3.17 -3.17
C THR A 45 8.09 2.58 -2.16
N GLU A 46 9.33 2.34 -2.58
CA GLU A 46 10.42 1.90 -1.70
C GLU A 46 10.62 2.84 -0.49
N GLU A 47 10.56 4.17 -0.70
CA GLU A 47 10.60 5.17 0.38
C GLU A 47 9.48 4.90 1.39
N TRP A 48 8.25 4.68 0.91
CA TRP A 48 7.11 4.45 1.79
C TRP A 48 7.21 3.13 2.55
N LEU A 49 7.73 2.06 1.95
CA LEU A 49 7.98 0.81 2.69
C LEU A 49 8.92 1.06 3.88
N GLY A 50 9.99 1.84 3.69
CA GLY A 50 10.91 2.22 4.78
C GLY A 50 10.28 3.08 5.88
N LEU A 51 9.22 3.84 5.55
CA LEU A 51 8.49 4.67 6.52
C LEU A 51 7.45 3.87 7.34
N LEU A 52 7.04 2.69 6.87
CA LEU A 52 5.97 1.87 7.46
C LEU A 52 6.45 0.95 8.60
N ARG A 53 7.16 1.53 9.58
CA ARG A 53 7.78 0.80 10.72
C ARG A 53 6.85 -0.15 11.48
N ARG A 54 5.55 0.16 11.55
CA ARG A 54 4.53 -0.63 12.27
C ARG A 54 4.40 -2.07 11.75
N PHE A 55 4.65 -2.30 10.48
CA PHE A 55 4.47 -3.63 9.86
C PHE A 55 5.73 -4.51 9.95
N SER A 56 6.79 -4.00 10.58
CA SER A 56 8.07 -4.70 10.80
C SER A 56 8.32 -5.01 12.28
N SER A 57 7.36 -4.73 13.18
CA SER A 57 7.47 -4.98 14.62
C SER A 57 6.69 -6.23 15.03
N ASP A 58 7.29 -7.04 15.92
CA ASP A 58 6.67 -8.24 16.48
C ASP A 58 5.40 -7.96 17.30
N GLU A 59 5.24 -6.73 17.81
CA GLU A 59 4.05 -6.31 18.57
C GLU A 59 2.79 -6.12 17.70
N SER A 60 2.96 -5.88 16.40
CA SER A 60 1.85 -5.68 15.45
C SER A 60 2.18 -6.28 14.08
N PRO A 61 2.23 -7.61 13.98
CA PRO A 61 2.63 -8.29 12.76
C PRO A 61 1.59 -8.09 11.64
N THR A 62 2.08 -8.04 10.41
CA THR A 62 1.20 -8.04 9.23
C THR A 62 0.39 -9.35 9.17
N PRO A 63 -0.93 -9.32 8.90
CA PRO A 63 -1.71 -10.54 8.71
C PRO A 63 -1.09 -11.46 7.64
N PRO A 64 -1.15 -12.79 7.78
CA PRO A 64 -0.46 -13.73 6.89
C PRO A 64 -0.99 -13.71 5.44
N ASN A 65 -2.22 -13.27 5.23
CA ASN A 65 -2.86 -13.09 3.93
C ASN A 65 -2.72 -11.66 3.37
N MET A 66 -1.87 -10.83 4.00
CA MET A 66 -1.53 -9.48 3.57
C MET A 66 -0.01 -9.37 3.39
N ARG A 67 0.42 -8.74 2.30
CA ARG A 67 1.85 -8.49 2.03
C ARG A 67 2.07 -7.12 1.39
N PHE A 68 3.32 -6.67 1.42
CA PHE A 68 3.75 -5.45 0.75
C PHE A 68 4.55 -5.77 -0.51
N ALA A 69 4.39 -4.91 -1.53
CA ALA A 69 5.23 -4.86 -2.71
C ALA A 69 5.65 -3.40 -2.95
N THR A 70 6.76 -3.20 -3.64
CA THR A 70 7.31 -1.87 -3.91
C THR A 70 7.40 -1.57 -5.39
N ILE A 71 7.12 -0.31 -5.73
CA ILE A 71 7.53 0.31 -6.99
C ILE A 71 8.71 1.26 -6.75
N PRO A 72 9.51 1.57 -7.80
CA PRO A 72 10.61 2.51 -7.66
C PRO A 72 10.15 3.87 -7.12
N ASN A 73 11.06 4.63 -6.51
CA ASN A 73 10.81 6.00 -6.04
C ASN A 73 10.69 6.99 -7.22
N VAL A 74 9.62 6.84 -8.01
CA VAL A 74 9.30 7.70 -9.16
C VAL A 74 8.72 9.06 -8.78
N LEU A 75 8.47 9.27 -7.48
CA LEU A 75 7.82 10.45 -6.92
C LEU A 75 8.83 11.38 -6.23
N PRO A 76 8.53 12.69 -6.13
CA PRO A 76 9.23 13.56 -5.20
C PRO A 76 9.11 13.00 -3.78
N ALA A 77 10.16 13.15 -2.98
CA ALA A 77 10.18 12.65 -1.60
C ALA A 77 8.98 13.18 -0.78
N GLU A 78 8.44 12.35 0.12
CA GLU A 78 7.38 12.78 1.04
C GLU A 78 7.85 14.00 1.87
N LYS A 79 9.14 14.02 2.22
CA LYS A 79 9.77 15.16 2.89
C LYS A 79 9.89 16.34 1.93
N GLY A 80 9.14 17.40 2.22
CA GLY A 80 9.21 18.65 1.44
C GLY A 80 8.18 18.77 0.32
N ARG A 81 7.35 17.75 0.08
CA ARG A 81 6.28 17.80 -0.95
C ARG A 81 5.33 19.00 -0.79
N ARG A 82 5.18 19.53 0.43
CA ARG A 82 4.33 20.69 0.71
C ARG A 82 4.80 21.95 -0.04
N ALA A 83 6.07 22.03 -0.41
CA ALA A 83 6.61 23.13 -1.21
C ALA A 83 6.04 23.16 -2.64
N ASP A 84 5.60 22.00 -3.17
CA ASP A 84 4.97 21.87 -4.48
C ASP A 84 3.92 20.75 -4.49
N MET A 85 2.75 21.04 -3.89
CA MET A 85 1.65 20.07 -3.78
C MET A 85 1.05 19.71 -5.14
N LEU A 86 0.99 20.67 -6.07
CA LEU A 86 0.42 20.45 -7.41
C LEU A 86 1.34 19.59 -8.27
N GLY A 87 2.65 19.85 -8.25
CA GLY A 87 3.65 19.03 -8.93
C GLY A 87 3.72 17.63 -8.34
N PHE A 88 3.60 17.50 -7.01
CA PHE A 88 3.49 16.19 -6.36
C PHE A 88 2.26 15.41 -6.83
N PHE A 89 1.07 16.02 -6.81
CA PHE A 89 -0.16 15.39 -7.28
C PHE A 89 -0.06 14.97 -8.75
N LYS A 90 0.47 15.84 -9.62
CA LYS A 90 0.71 15.52 -11.03
C LYS A 90 1.67 14.34 -11.19
N ALA A 91 2.76 14.29 -10.42
CA ALA A 91 3.70 13.18 -10.45
C ALA A 91 3.04 11.86 -10.03
N VAL A 92 2.21 11.87 -8.98
CA VAL A 92 1.44 10.70 -8.53
C VAL A 92 0.55 10.17 -9.66
N MET A 93 -0.24 11.04 -10.28
CA MET A 93 -1.21 10.66 -11.32
C MET A 93 -0.57 10.16 -12.63
N THR A 94 0.69 10.51 -12.89
CA THR A 94 1.37 10.21 -14.17
C THR A 94 2.43 9.13 -14.07
N LYS A 95 3.04 8.94 -12.89
CA LYS A 95 4.22 8.08 -12.74
C LYS A 95 3.95 6.76 -12.00
N ILE A 96 2.87 6.67 -11.20
CA ILE A 96 2.55 5.44 -10.47
C ILE A 96 1.91 4.39 -11.37
N ALA A 97 1.19 4.78 -12.41
CA ALA A 97 0.49 3.85 -13.31
C ALA A 97 1.47 2.91 -14.04
N GLN A 98 2.57 3.45 -14.57
CA GLN A 98 3.56 2.67 -15.33
C GLN A 98 4.13 1.44 -14.60
N PRO A 99 4.52 1.51 -13.32
CA PRO A 99 5.06 0.35 -12.60
C PRO A 99 4.02 -0.61 -12.01
N VAL A 100 2.72 -0.33 -12.11
CA VAL A 100 1.65 -1.17 -11.51
C VAL A 100 0.70 -1.82 -12.53
N GLU A 101 0.79 -1.46 -13.81
CA GLU A 101 0.18 -2.18 -14.94
C GLU A 101 0.95 -3.46 -15.30
#